data_AF-A0A366WM40-F1
#
_entry.id   AF-A0A366WM40-F1
#
_cell.length_a   1.000
_cell.length_b   1.000
_cell.length_c   1.000
_cell.angle_alpha   90.00
_cell.angle_beta   90.00
_cell.angle_gamma   90.00
#
_symmetry.space_group_name_H-M   'P 1'
#
loop_
_entity.id
_entity.type
_entity.pdbx_description
1 polymer ?
#
loop_
_entity_poly.entity_id
_entity_poly.type
_entity_poly.pdbx_seq_one_letter_code
_entity_poly.pdbx_strand_id
1 'polypeptide(L)'
;MKIKLITAAIALTAWTAQASAIQVFDDGQDGVGTGLQSQLDLISVSPVAGVSSIDVNSDQLDDGLDSYWGITGSGGSVTTFIVEIAGQSGSNTFGIYDYADPTNYVELFDGSAAPGNGFSSQVTLSMLADGSIGLSGSDTGVDFASNQFGYYLGTANGPTYYSDSSLNQDDSDQMVAIQGNGVDTIQIPGFAPGVWTANEFVLAWEDSLYANSDKDFNDLVVMVESVLPVPEPGTLALLGLGLAGLGAARRRQKA
;
A
#
# COMPACT_ATOMS: atom_id res chain seq x y z
N MET A 1 -41.59 37.12 -31.81
CA MET A 1 -40.43 36.23 -32.07
C MET A 1 -40.11 35.51 -30.76
N LYS A 2 -40.45 34.23 -30.63
CA LYS A 2 -40.29 33.47 -29.38
C LYS A 2 -38.96 32.71 -29.41
N ILE A 3 -37.98 33.16 -28.61
CA ILE A 3 -36.72 32.46 -28.43
C ILE A 3 -36.98 31.29 -27.48
N LYS A 4 -36.87 30.06 -27.98
CA LYS A 4 -36.89 28.84 -27.14
C LYS A 4 -35.46 28.60 -26.65
N LEU A 5 -35.21 28.80 -25.36
CA LEU A 5 -34.00 28.27 -24.72
C LEU A 5 -34.15 26.75 -24.62
N ILE A 6 -33.27 26.03 -25.30
CA ILE A 6 -33.11 24.59 -25.13
C ILE A 6 -31.97 24.41 -24.13
N THR A 7 -32.31 24.11 -22.88
CA THR A 7 -31.35 23.73 -21.85
C THR A 7 -30.99 22.26 -22.07
N ALA A 8 -29.79 22.00 -22.61
CA ALA A 8 -29.28 20.64 -22.70
C ALA A 8 -28.62 20.28 -21.36
N ALA A 9 -29.28 19.43 -20.57
CA ALA A 9 -28.65 18.79 -19.42
C ALA A 9 -27.67 17.72 -19.95
N ILE A 10 -26.37 17.95 -19.79
CA ILE A 10 -25.34 16.94 -20.04
C ILE A 10 -25.23 16.13 -18.76
N ALA A 11 -25.72 14.89 -18.78
CA ALA A 11 -25.45 13.93 -17.73
C ALA A 11 -23.95 13.59 -17.78
N LEU A 12 -23.21 14.01 -16.75
CA LEU A 12 -21.80 13.69 -16.55
C LEU A 12 -21.72 12.29 -15.93
N THR A 13 -21.45 11.28 -16.76
CA THR A 13 -20.91 10.01 -16.27
C THR A 13 -19.41 10.06 -16.52
N ALA A 14 -18.64 10.45 -15.50
CA ALA A 14 -17.19 10.26 -15.52
C ALA A 14 -16.96 8.75 -15.39
N TRP A 15 -16.34 8.15 -16.42
CA TRP A 15 -15.78 6.82 -16.29
C TRP A 15 -14.44 7.02 -15.57
N THR A 16 -14.40 6.76 -14.27
CA THR A 16 -13.13 6.50 -13.59
C THR A 16 -12.62 5.17 -14.14
N ALA A 17 -11.35 5.12 -14.57
CA ALA A 17 -10.70 3.82 -14.72
C ALA A 17 -10.80 3.15 -13.35
N GLN A 18 -11.51 2.02 -13.27
CA GLN A 18 -11.48 1.22 -12.06
C GLN A 18 -10.10 0.55 -12.07
N ALA A 19 -9.22 0.98 -11.17
CA ALA A 19 -8.15 0.10 -10.74
C ALA A 19 -8.82 -1.17 -10.20
N SER A 20 -8.38 -2.33 -10.66
CA SER A 20 -8.92 -3.61 -10.24
C SER A 20 -7.96 -4.25 -9.25
N ALA A 21 -8.50 -4.80 -8.15
CA ALA A 21 -7.76 -5.69 -7.26
C ALA A 21 -6.93 -6.70 -8.06
N ILE A 22 -5.68 -6.90 -7.66
CA ILE A 22 -4.81 -7.89 -8.28
C ILE A 22 -5.12 -9.29 -7.74
N GLN A 23 -4.84 -10.31 -8.53
CA GLN A 23 -5.19 -11.67 -8.15
C GLN A 23 -4.12 -12.22 -7.21
N VAL A 24 -4.55 -12.68 -6.03
CA VAL A 24 -3.70 -13.35 -5.03
C VAL A 24 -4.00 -14.85 -5.06
N PHE A 25 -2.94 -15.66 -5.15
CA PHE A 25 -2.99 -17.12 -5.17
C PHE A 25 -2.72 -17.67 -3.76
N ASP A 26 -3.36 -18.79 -3.39
CA ASP A 26 -3.31 -19.28 -2.00
C ASP A 26 -1.97 -19.87 -1.55
N ASP A 27 -1.16 -20.42 -2.47
CA ASP A 27 0.01 -21.28 -2.15
C ASP A 27 1.25 -21.03 -3.03
N GLY A 28 1.12 -20.19 -4.06
CA GLY A 28 2.22 -19.86 -4.99
C GLY A 28 3.03 -21.08 -5.47
N GLN A 29 4.36 -20.94 -5.45
CA GLN A 29 5.32 -22.02 -5.64
C GLN A 29 5.94 -22.51 -4.32
N ASP A 30 5.64 -21.86 -3.19
CA ASP A 30 6.24 -22.14 -1.88
C ASP A 30 5.58 -23.30 -1.13
N GLY A 31 4.37 -23.70 -1.53
CA GLY A 31 3.72 -24.92 -1.09
C GLY A 31 2.42 -24.69 -0.33
N VAL A 32 1.79 -25.77 0.11
CA VAL A 32 0.45 -25.68 0.69
C VAL A 32 0.46 -24.91 2.01
N GLY A 33 -0.37 -23.88 2.10
CA GLY A 33 -0.57 -23.04 3.27
C GLY A 33 0.41 -21.87 3.39
N THR A 34 1.09 -21.46 2.31
CA THR A 34 2.10 -20.39 2.37
C THR A 34 1.59 -19.03 1.94
N GLY A 35 0.65 -18.93 1.01
CA GLY A 35 0.19 -17.65 0.49
C GLY A 35 -0.58 -16.79 1.50
N LEU A 36 -0.79 -15.54 1.13
CA LEU A 36 -1.25 -14.47 2.01
C LEU A 36 -2.54 -14.82 2.77
N GLN A 37 -3.54 -15.41 2.09
CA GLN A 37 -4.78 -15.81 2.76
C GLN A 37 -4.51 -16.80 3.90
N SER A 38 -3.66 -17.80 3.65
CA SER A 38 -3.27 -18.79 4.65
C SER A 38 -2.51 -18.15 5.82
N GLN A 39 -1.69 -17.13 5.57
CA GLN A 39 -0.98 -16.40 6.62
C GLN A 39 -1.92 -15.55 7.48
N LEU A 40 -2.89 -14.86 6.86
CA LEU A 40 -3.92 -14.11 7.60
C LEU A 40 -4.81 -15.03 8.43
N ASP A 41 -5.19 -16.19 7.89
CA ASP A 41 -5.92 -17.23 8.61
C ASP A 41 -5.11 -17.72 9.81
N LEU A 42 -3.81 -17.99 9.63
CA LEU A 42 -2.92 -18.50 10.67
C LEU A 42 -2.79 -17.55 11.86
N ILE A 43 -2.68 -16.24 11.61
CA ILE A 43 -2.58 -15.25 12.69
C ILE A 43 -3.94 -14.90 13.30
N SER A 44 -5.06 -15.24 12.65
CA SER A 44 -6.40 -14.97 13.17
C SER A 44 -6.75 -15.95 14.30
N VAL A 45 -6.95 -15.42 15.52
CA VAL A 45 -7.21 -16.22 16.73
C VAL A 45 -8.64 -16.14 17.23
N SER A 46 -9.42 -15.16 16.77
CA SER A 46 -10.84 -14.97 17.08
C SER A 46 -11.50 -14.14 15.99
N PRO A 47 -12.80 -14.33 15.66
CA PRO A 47 -13.79 -15.14 16.39
C PRO A 47 -13.65 -16.65 16.18
N VAL A 48 -12.97 -17.08 15.13
CA VAL A 48 -12.66 -18.49 14.84
C VAL A 48 -11.17 -18.59 14.57
N ALA A 49 -10.44 -19.35 15.39
CA ALA A 49 -9.01 -19.51 15.20
C ALA A 49 -8.69 -20.22 13.88
N GLY A 50 -7.71 -19.73 13.14
CA GLY A 50 -7.31 -20.28 11.84
C GLY A 50 -8.22 -19.87 10.68
N VAL A 51 -9.09 -18.86 10.86
CA VAL A 51 -10.00 -18.36 9.82
C VAL A 51 -10.12 -16.85 9.96
N SER A 52 -9.65 -16.11 8.95
CA SER A 52 -9.85 -14.67 8.85
C SER A 52 -11.22 -14.36 8.27
N SER A 53 -11.77 -13.21 8.66
CA SER A 53 -12.93 -12.59 8.03
C SER A 53 -12.61 -11.90 6.70
N ILE A 54 -11.32 -11.71 6.40
CA ILE A 54 -10.83 -11.09 5.17
C ILE A 54 -10.75 -12.12 4.05
N ASP A 55 -11.20 -11.73 2.86
CA ASP A 55 -10.88 -12.36 1.58
C ASP A 55 -9.87 -11.49 0.84
N VAL A 56 -8.64 -11.98 0.71
CA VAL A 56 -7.52 -11.23 0.11
C VAL A 56 -7.78 -10.81 -1.34
N ASN A 57 -8.71 -11.41 -2.07
CA ASN A 57 -9.06 -10.99 -3.44
C ASN A 57 -10.22 -10.00 -3.49
N SER A 58 -11.03 -9.92 -2.42
CA SER A 58 -12.23 -9.08 -2.37
C SER A 58 -12.04 -7.82 -1.53
N ASP A 59 -11.15 -7.85 -0.55
CA ASP A 59 -11.02 -6.82 0.50
C ASP A 59 -9.73 -5.97 0.36
N GLN A 60 -9.08 -6.00 -0.79
CA GLN A 60 -7.93 -5.15 -1.10
C GLN A 60 -8.36 -3.68 -1.18
N LEU A 61 -7.45 -2.77 -0.81
CA LEU A 61 -7.57 -1.39 -1.23
C LEU A 61 -7.37 -1.30 -2.76
N ASP A 62 -8.03 -0.33 -3.38
CA ASP A 62 -7.76 -0.01 -4.78
C ASP A 62 -6.33 0.56 -4.91
N ASP A 63 -5.59 0.20 -5.97
CA ASP A 63 -4.20 0.66 -6.27
C ASP A 63 -4.03 2.20 -6.18
N GLY A 64 -5.04 2.96 -6.63
CA GLY A 64 -5.05 4.43 -6.52
C GLY A 64 -5.22 4.99 -5.10
N LEU A 65 -5.46 4.13 -4.10
CA LEU A 65 -5.56 4.48 -2.69
C LEU A 65 -4.34 4.04 -1.89
N ASP A 66 -3.71 2.90 -2.21
CA ASP A 66 -2.58 2.36 -1.44
C ASP A 66 -1.19 2.77 -1.96
N SER A 67 -1.14 3.57 -3.02
CA SER A 67 0.12 4.16 -3.53
C SER A 67 0.84 5.04 -2.50
N TYR A 68 0.11 5.87 -1.74
CA TYR A 68 0.68 6.89 -0.85
C TYR A 68 -0.05 7.00 0.47
N TRP A 69 0.70 7.36 1.50
CA TRP A 69 0.25 7.33 2.89
C TRP A 69 0.68 8.58 3.63
N GLY A 70 -0.05 8.89 4.71
CA GLY A 70 0.30 9.94 5.65
C GLY A 70 0.13 9.47 7.09
N ILE A 71 1.01 9.92 7.98
CA ILE A 71 0.90 9.63 9.41
C ILE A 71 -0.26 10.43 10.02
N THR A 72 -1.02 9.77 10.90
CA THR A 72 -2.15 10.36 11.62
C THR A 72 -1.70 11.25 12.79
N GLY A 73 -2.64 11.65 13.67
CA GLY A 73 -2.48 12.77 14.59
C GLY A 73 -1.38 12.65 15.66
N SER A 74 -0.78 11.46 15.86
CA SER A 74 0.35 11.27 16.78
C SER A 74 1.69 11.74 16.21
N GLY A 75 1.81 11.89 14.88
CA GLY A 75 3.08 12.15 14.21
C GLY A 75 4.02 10.93 14.15
N GLY A 76 3.55 9.75 14.58
CA GLY A 76 4.27 8.48 14.44
C GLY A 76 3.40 7.34 13.91
N SER A 77 4.08 6.35 13.34
CA SER A 77 3.53 5.10 12.82
C SER A 77 4.30 3.93 13.41
N VAL A 78 3.69 2.75 13.48
CA VAL A 78 4.36 1.51 13.86
C VAL A 78 4.24 0.52 12.71
N THR A 79 5.38 -0.07 12.33
CA THR A 79 5.46 -1.15 11.36
C THR A 79 5.90 -2.42 12.08
N THR A 80 5.13 -3.49 11.96
CA THR A 80 5.40 -4.79 12.60
C THR A 80 5.49 -5.89 11.56
N PHE A 81 6.54 -6.69 11.65
CA PHE A 81 6.84 -7.80 10.75
C PHE A 81 5.90 -8.99 11.02
N ILE A 82 5.18 -9.48 10.02
CA ILE A 82 4.27 -10.64 10.15
C ILE A 82 4.94 -11.92 9.64
N VAL A 83 5.38 -11.92 8.38
CA VAL A 83 5.95 -13.10 7.73
C VAL A 83 6.81 -12.71 6.51
N GLU A 84 7.75 -13.57 6.18
CA GLU A 84 8.57 -13.52 4.96
C GLU A 84 8.80 -14.96 4.51
N ILE A 85 8.12 -15.39 3.46
CA ILE A 85 8.30 -16.70 2.85
C ILE A 85 8.79 -16.45 1.44
N ALA A 86 10.08 -16.22 1.29
CA ALA A 86 10.68 -15.93 0.00
C ALA A 86 12.02 -16.64 -0.15
N GLY A 87 12.35 -16.98 -1.40
CA GLY A 87 13.71 -17.39 -1.77
C GLY A 87 14.77 -16.32 -1.47
N GLN A 88 14.37 -15.04 -1.38
CA GLN A 88 15.23 -13.88 -1.05
C GLN A 88 15.03 -13.34 0.38
N SER A 89 14.42 -14.11 1.28
CA SER A 89 14.09 -13.68 2.66
C SER A 89 15.28 -13.23 3.54
N GLY A 90 16.53 -13.38 3.07
CA GLY A 90 17.73 -12.86 3.74
C GLY A 90 18.29 -11.57 3.12
N SER A 91 17.58 -10.99 2.16
CA SER A 91 18.07 -9.87 1.34
C SER A 91 17.03 -8.81 1.01
N ASN A 92 15.74 -9.12 1.14
CA ASN A 92 14.68 -8.14 0.97
C ASN A 92 14.81 -7.06 2.04
N THR A 93 14.63 -5.81 1.64
CA THR A 93 14.56 -4.68 2.55
C THR A 93 13.24 -3.98 2.38
N PHE A 94 12.72 -3.40 3.45
CA PHE A 94 11.44 -2.71 3.46
C PHE A 94 11.59 -1.33 4.05
N GLY A 95 10.93 -0.34 3.46
CA GLY A 95 10.98 1.01 3.99
C GLY A 95 9.98 1.96 3.37
N ILE A 96 10.26 3.25 3.55
CA ILE A 96 9.46 4.35 3.02
C ILE A 96 10.27 5.21 2.06
N TYR A 97 9.61 5.83 1.10
CA TYR A 97 10.22 6.79 0.17
C TYR A 97 9.41 8.09 0.12
N ASP A 98 10.09 9.20 -0.17
CA ASP A 98 9.46 10.51 -0.27
C ASP A 98 8.56 10.58 -1.51
N TYR A 99 7.29 10.97 -1.31
CA TYR A 99 6.35 11.22 -2.40
C TYR A 99 6.91 12.17 -3.47
N ALA A 100 7.68 13.18 -3.06
CA ALA A 100 8.22 14.19 -3.98
C ALA A 100 9.50 13.75 -4.70
N ASP A 101 10.23 12.78 -4.15
CA ASP A 101 11.49 12.26 -4.68
C ASP A 101 11.69 10.80 -4.25
N PRO A 102 11.25 9.81 -5.05
CA PRO A 102 11.37 8.39 -4.70
C PRO A 102 12.82 7.89 -4.54
N THR A 103 13.81 8.69 -4.94
CA THR A 103 15.23 8.35 -4.70
C THR A 103 15.69 8.69 -3.27
N ASN A 104 14.87 9.43 -2.52
CA ASN A 104 15.06 9.74 -1.12
C ASN A 104 14.21 8.78 -0.27
N TYR A 105 14.86 7.86 0.45
CA TYR A 105 14.18 6.78 1.15
C TYR A 105 14.85 6.45 2.49
N VAL A 106 14.08 5.77 3.34
CA VAL A 106 14.51 5.30 4.66
C VAL A 106 14.11 3.83 4.81
N GLU A 107 15.10 3.00 5.11
CA GLU A 107 14.92 1.58 5.39
C GLU A 107 14.40 1.36 6.81
N LEU A 108 13.29 0.62 6.94
CA LEU A 108 12.70 0.23 8.22
C LEU A 108 13.17 -1.17 8.63
N PHE A 109 13.22 -2.10 7.69
CA PHE A 109 13.71 -3.46 7.90
C PHE A 109 14.81 -3.79 6.89
N ASP A 110 15.95 -4.23 7.40
CA ASP A 110 17.01 -4.80 6.59
C ASP A 110 16.74 -6.29 6.31
N GLY A 111 17.54 -6.92 5.45
CA GLY A 111 17.38 -8.34 5.10
C GLY A 111 17.69 -9.34 6.23
N SER A 112 18.01 -8.87 7.45
CA SER A 112 18.12 -9.71 8.64
C SER A 112 16.89 -9.63 9.54
N ALA A 113 15.96 -8.71 9.25
CA ALA A 113 14.69 -8.63 9.94
C ALA A 113 13.88 -9.91 9.72
N ALA A 114 13.07 -10.26 10.71
CA ALA A 114 12.24 -11.46 10.67
C ALA A 114 11.13 -11.36 11.73
N PRO A 115 10.02 -12.09 11.56
CA PRO A 115 8.95 -12.14 12.55
C PRO A 115 9.38 -12.89 13.82
N GLY A 116 8.69 -12.63 14.94
CA GLY A 116 8.88 -13.38 16.18
C GLY A 116 10.17 -13.08 16.97
N ASN A 117 10.97 -12.10 16.56
CA ASN A 117 12.20 -11.68 17.24
C ASN A 117 11.96 -10.61 18.33
N GLY A 118 10.74 -10.53 18.86
CA GLY A 118 10.34 -9.56 19.88
C GLY A 118 10.39 -8.12 19.34
N PHE A 119 10.98 -7.21 20.10
CA PHE A 119 11.03 -5.79 19.73
C PHE A 119 11.78 -5.50 18.44
N SER A 120 12.64 -6.42 17.97
CA SER A 120 13.34 -6.25 16.68
C SER A 120 12.43 -6.52 15.47
N SER A 121 11.26 -7.14 15.65
CA SER A 121 10.26 -7.33 14.60
C SER A 121 9.35 -6.11 14.45
N GLN A 122 9.64 -4.99 15.11
CA GLN A 122 8.83 -3.78 15.07
C GLN A 122 9.71 -2.54 14.99
N VAL A 123 9.30 -1.58 14.17
CA VAL A 123 9.94 -0.27 14.03
C VAL A 123 8.90 0.82 14.20
N THR A 124 9.21 1.83 15.03
CA THR A 124 8.40 3.04 15.11
C THR A 124 8.98 4.10 14.18
N LEU A 125 8.16 4.59 13.26
CA LEU A 125 8.45 5.71 12.38
C LEU A 125 7.92 6.99 13.02
N SER A 126 8.64 8.10 12.88
CA SER A 126 8.17 9.44 13.24
C SER A 126 8.56 10.45 12.16
N MET A 127 7.67 11.37 11.85
CA MET A 127 7.94 12.48 10.93
C MET A 127 7.80 13.79 11.68
N LEU A 128 8.87 14.59 11.69
CA LEU A 128 8.85 15.91 12.30
C LEU A 128 8.32 16.97 11.32
N ALA A 129 7.89 18.11 11.86
CA ALA A 129 7.29 19.18 11.07
C ALA A 129 8.26 19.85 10.07
N ASP A 130 9.57 19.64 10.25
CA ASP A 130 10.63 20.08 9.36
C ASP A 130 10.99 19.04 8.28
N GLY A 131 10.33 17.87 8.29
CA GLY A 131 10.53 16.79 7.32
C GLY A 131 11.46 15.68 7.81
N SER A 132 12.15 15.84 8.94
CA SER A 132 13.08 14.84 9.44
C SER A 132 12.38 13.53 9.80
N ILE A 133 13.00 12.44 9.36
CA ILE A 133 12.52 11.08 9.59
C ILE A 133 13.26 10.47 10.79
N GLY A 134 12.50 10.00 11.77
CA GLY A 134 13.02 9.27 12.92
C GLY A 134 12.57 7.82 12.93
N LEU A 135 13.49 6.91 13.25
CA LEU A 135 13.20 5.49 13.51
C LEU A 135 13.57 5.14 14.95
N SER A 136 12.64 4.52 15.67
CA SER A 136 12.86 4.00 17.03
C SER A 136 13.48 5.05 17.98
N GLY A 137 13.05 6.31 17.84
CA GLY A 137 13.51 7.44 18.65
C GLY A 137 14.84 8.07 18.22
N SER A 138 15.40 7.67 17.08
CA SER A 138 16.65 8.22 16.52
C SER A 138 16.41 8.85 15.15
N ASP A 139 17.00 10.01 14.91
CA ASP A 139 17.01 10.69 13.62
C ASP A 139 17.83 9.87 12.60
N THR A 140 17.29 9.65 11.41
CA THR A 140 17.98 8.94 10.32
C THR A 140 18.95 9.85 9.55
N GLY A 141 18.83 11.17 9.70
CA GLY A 141 19.54 12.17 8.89
C GLY A 141 18.94 12.34 7.48
N VAL A 142 17.76 11.76 7.24
CA VAL A 142 17.00 11.92 6.00
C VAL A 142 15.80 12.82 6.26
N ASP A 143 15.60 13.79 5.38
CA ASP A 143 14.47 14.71 5.42
C ASP A 143 13.59 14.49 4.18
N PHE A 144 12.27 14.33 4.38
CA PHE A 144 11.31 14.30 3.28
C PHE A 144 10.75 15.70 3.03
N ALA A 145 10.47 16.02 1.76
CA ALA A 145 9.93 17.31 1.36
C ALA A 145 8.44 17.49 1.74
N SER A 146 7.76 16.39 2.07
CA SER A 146 6.35 16.37 2.46
C SER A 146 6.09 15.38 3.61
N ASN A 147 4.89 15.44 4.19
CA ASN A 147 4.42 14.45 5.16
C ASN A 147 3.73 13.24 4.51
N GLN A 148 3.84 13.12 3.18
CA GLN A 148 3.35 12.01 2.37
C GLN A 148 4.52 11.14 1.95
N PHE A 149 4.32 9.84 1.96
CA PHE A 149 5.34 8.86 1.59
C PHE A 149 4.68 7.64 0.96
N GLY A 150 5.44 6.88 0.18
CA GLY A 150 5.06 5.53 -0.23
C GLY A 150 5.90 4.49 0.51
N TYR A 151 5.53 3.23 0.35
CA TYR A 151 6.30 2.09 0.86
C TYR A 151 7.07 1.42 -0.26
N TYR A 152 8.19 0.78 0.05
CA TYR A 152 8.94 0.03 -0.94
C TYR A 152 9.38 -1.35 -0.42
N LEU A 153 9.52 -2.28 -1.35
CA LEU A 153 10.32 -3.50 -1.23
C LEU A 153 11.61 -3.33 -2.05
N GLY A 154 12.74 -3.70 -1.47
CA GLY A 154 14.04 -3.42 -2.04
C GLY A 154 15.09 -4.45 -1.69
N THR A 155 16.34 -4.06 -1.87
CA THR A 155 17.51 -4.83 -1.45
C THR A 155 18.48 -3.90 -0.72
N ALA A 156 19.64 -4.42 -0.31
CA ALA A 156 20.74 -3.60 0.22
C ALA A 156 21.23 -2.48 -0.73
N ASN A 157 20.79 -2.46 -2.00
CA ASN A 157 21.10 -1.40 -2.97
C ASN A 157 20.01 -0.32 -3.08
N GLY A 158 18.94 -0.41 -2.28
CA GLY A 158 17.81 0.52 -2.27
C GLY A 158 16.51 -0.10 -2.82
N PRO A 159 15.47 0.73 -3.02
CA PRO A 159 14.16 0.31 -3.48
C PRO A 159 14.18 -0.39 -4.86
N THR A 160 13.40 -1.46 -5.00
CA THR A 160 13.19 -2.20 -6.25
C THR A 160 11.76 -2.06 -6.74
N TYR A 161 10.80 -2.21 -5.82
CA TYR A 161 9.37 -2.09 -6.05
C TYR A 161 8.77 -1.08 -5.08
N TYR A 162 7.79 -0.31 -5.57
CA TYR A 162 7.16 0.80 -4.89
C TYR A 162 5.66 0.55 -4.77
N SER A 163 5.03 1.15 -3.75
CA SER A 163 3.58 1.10 -3.59
C SER A 163 2.87 1.89 -4.68
N ASP A 164 3.49 2.93 -5.24
CA ASP A 164 3.01 3.56 -6.48
C ASP A 164 3.41 2.69 -7.68
N SER A 165 2.42 2.00 -8.23
CA SER A 165 2.56 1.13 -9.40
C SER A 165 3.21 1.82 -10.61
N SER A 166 3.05 3.14 -10.79
CA SER A 166 3.66 3.89 -11.90
C SER A 166 5.18 4.04 -11.80
N LEU A 167 5.76 3.76 -10.63
CA LEU A 167 7.21 3.69 -10.42
C LEU A 167 7.78 2.30 -10.70
N ASN A 168 6.91 1.29 -10.81
CA ASN A 168 7.30 -0.09 -11.08
C ASN A 168 7.40 -0.34 -12.58
N GLN A 169 8.19 -1.37 -12.92
CA GLN A 169 8.26 -1.83 -14.30
C GLN A 169 6.85 -2.22 -14.81
N ASP A 170 6.50 -1.73 -16.00
CA ASP A 170 5.23 -2.00 -16.70
C ASP A 170 3.97 -1.57 -15.93
N ASP A 171 4.08 -0.53 -15.09
CA ASP A 171 3.02 -0.04 -14.19
C ASP A 171 2.46 -1.17 -13.30
N SER A 172 3.31 -2.12 -12.93
CA SER A 172 2.90 -3.31 -12.21
C SER A 172 2.66 -3.00 -10.74
N ASP A 173 1.48 -3.35 -10.27
CA ASP A 173 1.19 -3.44 -8.85
C ASP A 173 1.94 -4.65 -8.24
N GLN A 174 2.69 -4.39 -7.17
CA GLN A 174 3.54 -5.35 -6.44
C GLN A 174 3.13 -5.48 -4.97
N MET A 175 2.09 -4.75 -4.56
CA MET A 175 1.70 -4.65 -3.16
C MET A 175 0.19 -4.82 -3.03
N VAL A 176 -0.23 -5.75 -2.19
CA VAL A 176 -1.60 -5.82 -1.73
C VAL A 176 -1.70 -5.13 -0.37
N ALA A 177 -2.53 -4.09 -0.28
CA ALA A 177 -2.90 -3.47 0.99
C ALA A 177 -4.29 -3.92 1.46
N ILE A 178 -4.39 -4.38 2.70
CA ILE A 178 -5.65 -4.83 3.32
C ILE A 178 -5.88 -4.05 4.61
N GLN A 179 -7.07 -3.49 4.77
CA GLN A 179 -7.46 -2.74 5.96
C GLN A 179 -8.18 -3.64 6.98
N GLY A 180 -7.86 -3.48 8.27
CA GLY A 180 -8.61 -4.15 9.34
C GLY A 180 -10.07 -3.68 9.41
N ASN A 181 -10.99 -4.62 9.59
CA ASN A 181 -12.43 -4.35 9.62
C ASN A 181 -13.03 -4.36 11.05
N GLY A 182 -12.21 -4.60 12.08
CA GLY A 182 -12.62 -4.67 13.48
C GLY A 182 -13.30 -5.99 13.89
N VAL A 183 -13.30 -7.01 13.03
CA VAL A 183 -13.90 -8.32 13.29
C VAL A 183 -12.87 -9.29 13.88
N ASP A 184 -11.71 -9.42 13.23
CA ASP A 184 -10.71 -10.39 13.62
C ASP A 184 -9.87 -9.88 14.79
N THR A 185 -9.57 -10.79 15.72
CA THR A 185 -8.45 -10.65 16.64
C THR A 185 -7.30 -11.44 16.07
N ILE A 186 -6.17 -10.78 15.83
CA ILE A 186 -4.98 -11.40 15.25
C ILE A 186 -3.87 -11.48 16.31
N GLN A 187 -2.97 -12.44 16.14
CA GLN A 187 -1.76 -12.59 16.94
C GLN A 187 -0.53 -12.62 16.02
N ILE A 188 0.09 -11.46 15.84
CA ILE A 188 1.37 -11.36 15.12
C ILE A 188 2.47 -12.09 15.92
N PRO A 189 3.37 -12.87 15.27
CA PRO A 189 4.40 -13.64 15.97
C PRO A 189 5.23 -12.81 16.96
N GLY A 190 5.26 -13.25 18.22
CA GLY A 190 6.01 -12.58 19.29
C GLY A 190 5.23 -11.50 20.06
N PHE A 191 4.04 -11.11 19.60
CA PHE A 191 3.21 -10.10 20.23
C PHE A 191 1.92 -10.68 20.84
N ALA A 192 1.34 -9.93 21.77
CA ALA A 192 0.03 -10.27 22.35
C ALA A 192 -1.08 -10.06 21.30
N PRO A 193 -2.17 -10.85 21.33
CA PRO A 193 -3.25 -10.69 20.38
C PRO A 193 -4.02 -9.38 20.58
N GLY A 194 -4.50 -8.81 19.48
CA GLY A 194 -5.28 -7.57 19.43
C GLY A 194 -6.33 -7.60 18.33
N VAL A 195 -7.37 -6.77 18.47
CA VAL A 195 -8.39 -6.61 17.40
C VAL A 195 -7.74 -5.86 16.24
N TRP A 196 -7.87 -6.38 15.02
CA TRP A 196 -7.40 -5.73 13.81
C TRP A 196 -8.42 -4.67 13.37
N THR A 197 -8.09 -3.41 13.60
CA THR A 197 -8.94 -2.23 13.45
C THR A 197 -8.72 -1.50 12.12
N ALA A 198 -9.59 -0.53 11.82
CA ALA A 198 -9.50 0.27 10.59
C ALA A 198 -8.29 1.22 10.52
N ASN A 199 -7.48 1.34 11.59
CA ASN A 199 -6.25 2.14 11.58
C ASN A 199 -4.99 1.30 11.35
N GLU A 200 -5.16 0.01 11.07
CA GLU A 200 -4.10 -0.98 10.87
C GLU A 200 -4.27 -1.62 9.49
N PHE A 201 -3.19 -1.68 8.73
CA PHE A 201 -3.18 -2.19 7.37
C PHE A 201 -2.11 -3.26 7.25
N VAL A 202 -2.44 -4.38 6.62
CA VAL A 202 -1.46 -5.36 6.15
C VAL A 202 -0.98 -4.92 4.78
N LEU A 203 0.33 -4.82 4.60
CA LEU A 203 0.98 -4.64 3.30
C LEU A 203 1.73 -5.93 2.98
N ALA A 204 1.35 -6.54 1.87
CA ALA A 204 1.87 -7.82 1.40
C ALA A 204 2.48 -7.62 0.02
N TRP A 205 3.67 -8.17 -0.21
CA TRP A 205 4.48 -7.88 -1.39
C TRP A 205 4.88 -9.14 -2.15
N GLU A 206 5.15 -8.96 -3.43
CA GLU A 206 5.96 -9.87 -4.24
C GLU A 206 7.39 -9.31 -4.40
N ASP A 207 8.41 -10.16 -4.30
CA ASP A 207 9.83 -9.79 -4.51
C ASP A 207 10.31 -9.97 -5.96
N SER A 208 9.39 -10.38 -6.82
CA SER A 208 9.57 -10.59 -8.25
C SER A 208 8.42 -9.93 -8.99
N LEU A 209 8.69 -9.40 -10.19
CA LEU A 209 7.69 -8.69 -10.99
C LEU A 209 6.40 -9.53 -11.12
N TYR A 210 5.26 -9.04 -10.61
CA TYR A 210 3.97 -9.75 -10.57
C TYR A 210 3.64 -10.59 -11.82
N ALA A 211 3.93 -10.08 -13.03
CA ALA A 211 3.67 -10.81 -14.27
C ALA A 211 4.39 -12.17 -14.37
N ASN A 212 5.51 -12.33 -13.68
CA ASN A 212 6.39 -13.50 -13.68
C ASN A 212 6.54 -14.15 -12.30
N SER A 213 5.86 -13.64 -11.28
CA SER A 213 5.93 -14.17 -9.93
C SER A 213 4.88 -15.26 -9.70
N ASP A 214 4.85 -15.85 -8.51
CA ASP A 214 3.88 -16.86 -8.09
C ASP A 214 2.65 -16.29 -7.38
N LYS A 215 2.64 -14.99 -7.11
CA LYS A 215 1.44 -14.16 -6.86
C LYS A 215 0.72 -14.54 -5.58
N ASP A 216 1.43 -15.04 -4.58
CA ASP A 216 0.85 -15.44 -3.32
C ASP A 216 1.07 -14.41 -2.20
N PHE A 217 1.83 -13.34 -2.49
CA PHE A 217 2.09 -12.15 -1.70
C PHE A 217 2.58 -12.47 -0.29
N ASN A 218 3.33 -13.56 -0.18
CA ASN A 218 3.94 -14.00 1.08
C ASN A 218 5.42 -13.55 1.19
N ASP A 219 5.98 -12.96 0.12
CA ASP A 219 7.41 -12.69 0.02
C ASP A 219 7.87 -11.68 1.07
N LEU A 220 7.00 -10.74 1.43
CA LEU A 220 7.10 -9.92 2.64
C LEU A 220 5.69 -9.48 3.05
N VAL A 221 5.34 -9.69 4.32
CA VAL A 221 4.09 -9.21 4.91
C VAL A 221 4.37 -8.46 6.20
N VAL A 222 3.91 -7.22 6.25
CA VAL A 222 4.03 -6.34 7.42
C VAL A 222 2.67 -5.73 7.76
N MET A 223 2.48 -5.40 9.03
CA MET A 223 1.38 -4.54 9.48
C MET A 223 1.90 -3.13 9.71
N VAL A 224 1.20 -2.13 9.18
CA VAL A 224 1.43 -0.71 9.46
C VAL A 224 0.23 -0.13 10.18
N GLU A 225 0.45 0.76 11.14
CA GLU A 225 -0.64 1.42 11.87
C GLU A 225 -0.42 2.91 12.05
N SER A 226 -1.49 3.62 12.42
CA SER A 226 -1.47 5.09 12.56
C SER A 226 -1.12 5.82 11.27
N VAL A 227 -1.40 5.21 10.13
CA VAL A 227 -1.30 5.78 8.79
C VAL A 227 -2.67 5.81 8.11
N LEU A 228 -2.85 6.70 7.14
CA LEU A 228 -4.03 6.72 6.27
C LEU A 228 -3.59 6.82 4.80
N PRO A 229 -4.28 6.09 3.90
CA PRO A 229 -4.05 6.25 2.48
C PRO A 229 -4.42 7.67 2.02
N VAL A 230 -3.59 8.22 1.15
CA VAL A 230 -3.73 9.57 0.59
C VAL A 230 -4.16 9.41 -0.86
N PRO A 231 -5.43 9.69 -1.20
CA PRO A 231 -5.89 9.59 -2.57
C PRO A 231 -5.05 10.47 -3.48
N GLU A 232 -4.69 9.94 -4.65
CA GLU A 232 -4.02 10.73 -5.67
C GLU A 232 -4.77 12.04 -5.93
N PRO A 233 -4.05 13.17 -6.13
CA PRO A 233 -4.69 14.44 -6.43
C PRO A 233 -5.60 14.30 -7.67
N GLY A 234 -6.92 14.47 -7.48
CA GLY A 234 -7.91 14.48 -8.57
C GLY A 234 -7.70 15.59 -9.62
N THR A 235 -6.63 16.36 -9.52
CA THR A 235 -6.16 17.33 -10.50
C THR A 235 -5.83 16.69 -11.84
N LEU A 236 -5.36 15.43 -11.89
CA LEU A 236 -5.17 14.70 -13.17
C LEU A 236 -6.50 14.42 -13.86
N ALA A 237 -7.51 13.99 -13.10
CA ALA A 237 -8.87 13.84 -13.61
C ALA A 237 -9.43 15.19 -14.09
N LEU A 238 -9.25 16.27 -13.32
CA LEU A 238 -9.69 17.62 -13.72
C LEU A 238 -8.94 18.16 -14.94
N LEU A 239 -7.64 17.90 -15.07
CA LEU A 239 -6.85 18.28 -16.24
C LEU A 239 -7.32 17.52 -17.48
N GLY A 240 -7.50 16.20 -17.36
CA GLY A 240 -8.05 15.36 -18.42
C GLY A 240 -9.43 15.84 -18.88
N LEU A 241 -10.33 16.14 -17.94
CA LEU A 241 -11.65 16.70 -18.21
C LEU A 241 -11.57 18.10 -18.83
N GLY A 242 -10.67 18.95 -18.36
CA GLY A 242 -10.41 20.28 -18.91
C GLY A 242 -9.98 20.21 -20.37
N LEU A 243 -9.03 19.33 -20.70
CA LEU A 243 -8.55 19.10 -22.06
C LEU A 243 -9.63 18.50 -22.97
N ALA A 244 -10.39 17.52 -22.47
CA ALA A 244 -11.53 16.94 -23.20
C ALA A 244 -12.60 18.01 -23.50
N GLY A 245 -12.91 18.86 -22.53
CA GLY A 245 -13.82 20.00 -22.67
C GLY A 245 -13.34 20.99 -23.73
N LEU A 246 -12.06 21.36 -23.72
CA LEU A 246 -11.44 22.23 -24.73
C LEU A 246 -11.46 21.60 -26.13
N GLY A 247 -11.18 20.30 -26.25
CA GLY A 247 -11.26 19.56 -27.50
C GLY A 247 -12.67 19.54 -28.09
N ALA A 248 -13.68 19.29 -27.25
CA ALA A 248 -15.09 19.31 -27.65
C ALA A 248 -15.56 20.72 -28.07
N ALA A 249 -15.15 21.76 -27.34
CA ALA A 249 -15.45 23.15 -27.67
C ALA A 249 -14.86 23.56 -29.04
N ARG A 250 -13.62 23.15 -29.33
CA ARG A 250 -12.95 23.44 -30.61
C ARG A 250 -13.60 22.73 -31.80
N ARG A 251 -14.13 21.51 -31.62
CA ARG A 251 -14.89 20.80 -32.66
C ARG A 251 -16.19 21.52 -33.00
N ARG A 252 -16.88 22.09 -32.00
CA ARG A 252 -18.12 22.87 -32.21
C ARG A 252 -17.89 24.21 -32.92
N GLN A 253 -16.69 24.78 -32.86
CA GLN A 253 -16.36 26.01 -33.59
C GLN A 253 -16.05 25.78 -35.08
N LYS A 254 -15.77 24.54 -35.49
CA LYS A 254 -15.49 24.19 -36.89
C LYS A 254 -16.69 23.61 -37.66
N ALA A 255 -17.77 23.26 -36.96
CA ALA A 255 -19.04 22.84 -37.55
C ALA A 255 -19.99 24.04 -37.64
#